data_AF-A0A838N2L8-F1
#
_entry.id   AF-A0A838N2L8-F1
#
_cell.length_a   1.000
_cell.length_b   1.000
_cell.length_c   1.000
_cell.angle_alpha   90.00
_cell.angle_beta   90.00
_cell.angle_gamma   90.00
#
_symmetry.space_group_name_H-M   'P 1'
#
loop_
_entity.id
_entity.type
_entity.pdbx_description
1 polymer ?
#
loop_
_entity_poly.entity_id
_entity_poly.type
_entity_poly.pdbx_seq_one_letter_code
_entity_poly.pdbx_strand_id
1 'polypeptide(L)'
;YWSRRVATTSAALLITGLVVLSTGFWYHLRMTQSEIAFMAAWIATLLVMERLAAIANSQALRRVALYAALAALLLIVTSFIRHVGIFLAAGFGVRMLMLAWSRALSWTRAITLTLAIGLTASAALLILIAYDRDAAQATERRGYLEYFAAGDLSILSQIHTGFRLRFEDIGRLTVPGMFKAYRPGWINPNTPIYLCMVVLICVGWWRLVRRNKDIFALTAPFYLGLYICWPFGQETRYVFPLLPLLFLCLWVSIESARRHRLSILAILVVAHLVIAFGYSFGRLRAIARDNKTLLAIEQLAPRLREEQLSSAVVTPRDYDMWLMFQFTTDREVELYRRFEDVPGKARWVLSETLLVIPADFVPRLTSGPVILLERRDEKETGP
;
A
#
# COMPACT_ATOMS: atom_id res chain seq x y z
N TYR A 1 13.11 8.41 13.95
CA TYR A 1 14.42 7.83 14.31
C TYR A 1 15.31 7.61 13.09
N TRP A 2 14.89 6.83 12.08
CA TRP A 2 15.70 6.51 10.90
C TRP A 2 16.31 7.74 10.19
N SER A 3 15.50 8.75 9.85
CA SER A 3 15.96 9.97 9.17
C SER A 3 17.05 10.76 9.92
N ARG A 4 17.11 10.66 11.26
CA ARG A 4 18.14 11.34 12.09
C ARG A 4 19.55 10.78 11.87
N ARG A 5 19.69 9.61 11.25
CA ARG A 5 21.01 9.05 10.89
C ARG A 5 21.67 9.81 9.73
N VAL A 6 20.89 10.56 8.97
CA VAL A 6 21.34 11.22 7.74
C VAL A 6 21.08 12.73 7.79
N ALA A 7 20.00 13.15 8.44
CA ALA A 7 19.57 14.54 8.55
C ALA A 7 19.72 15.06 9.99
N THR A 8 19.82 16.38 10.14
CA THR A 8 19.76 17.03 11.46
C THR A 8 18.43 16.74 12.14
N THR A 9 18.35 16.86 13.47
CA THR A 9 17.10 16.61 14.21
C THR A 9 15.92 17.41 13.65
N SER A 10 16.12 18.70 13.35
CA SER A 10 15.07 19.55 12.78
C SER A 10 14.63 19.07 11.40
N ALA A 11 15.57 18.72 10.51
CA ALA A 11 15.24 18.19 9.19
C ALA A 11 14.52 16.83 9.27
N ALA A 12 14.93 15.97 10.21
CA ALA A 12 14.28 14.68 10.44
C ALA A 12 12.83 14.83 10.92
N LEU A 13 12.54 15.85 11.73
CA LEU A 13 11.17 16.20 12.14
C LEU A 13 10.36 16.68 10.94
N LEU A 14 10.91 17.58 10.11
CA LEU A 14 10.22 18.08 8.91
C LEU A 14 9.97 16.95 7.89
N ILE A 15 10.92 16.04 7.68
CA ILE A 15 10.71 14.86 6.81
C ILE A 15 9.60 13.97 7.35
N THR A 16 9.55 13.74 8.66
CA THR A 16 8.44 13.00 9.29
C THR A 16 7.11 13.74 9.07
N GLY A 17 7.12 15.07 9.23
CA GLY A 17 5.98 15.93 8.95
C GLY A 17 5.49 15.80 7.52
N LEU A 18 6.38 15.80 6.52
CA LEU A 18 6.03 15.60 5.11
C LEU A 18 5.35 14.25 4.85
N VAL A 19 5.77 13.19 5.55
CA VAL A 19 5.13 11.88 5.42
C VAL A 19 3.74 11.89 6.05
N VAL A 20 3.63 12.29 7.32
CA VAL A 20 2.38 12.22 8.10
C VAL A 20 1.34 13.24 7.63
N LEU A 21 1.77 14.42 7.19
CA LEU A 21 0.88 15.48 6.72
C LEU A 21 0.57 15.38 5.23
N SER A 22 1.14 14.40 4.51
CA SER A 22 0.76 14.15 3.13
C SER A 22 -0.71 13.75 3.05
N THR A 23 -1.41 14.24 2.03
CA THR A 23 -2.80 13.85 1.77
C THR A 23 -2.94 12.34 1.60
N GLY A 24 -1.93 11.69 1.02
CA GLY A 24 -1.89 10.23 0.86
C GLY A 24 -1.89 9.46 2.17
N PHE A 25 -1.19 9.95 3.20
CA PHE A 25 -1.21 9.32 4.52
C PHE A 25 -2.61 9.33 5.12
N TRP A 26 -3.25 10.50 5.18
CA TRP A 26 -4.60 10.61 5.73
C TRP A 26 -5.65 9.89 4.89
N TYR A 27 -5.44 9.81 3.57
CA TYR A 27 -6.27 9.02 2.69
C TYR A 27 -6.17 7.52 3.05
N HIS A 28 -4.97 6.95 3.03
CA HIS A 28 -4.76 5.52 3.32
C HIS A 28 -5.00 5.16 4.79
N LEU A 29 -4.86 6.08 5.73
CA LEU A 29 -5.18 5.84 7.14
C LEU A 29 -6.69 5.67 7.38
N ARG A 30 -7.51 6.34 6.56
CA ARG A 30 -8.98 6.27 6.68
C ARG A 30 -9.58 5.11 5.92
N MET A 31 -8.94 4.73 4.81
CA MET A 31 -9.34 3.52 4.09
C MET A 31 -8.84 2.31 4.89
N THR A 32 -9.64 1.26 5.00
CA THR A 32 -9.27 -0.01 5.64
C THR A 32 -8.31 -0.82 4.76
N GLN A 33 -7.22 -0.19 4.32
CA GLN A 33 -6.23 -0.80 3.43
C GLN A 33 -4.95 -1.18 4.19
N SER A 34 -4.23 -2.16 3.65
CA SER A 34 -3.04 -2.71 4.29
C SER A 34 -1.81 -1.79 4.24
N GLU A 35 -1.85 -0.68 3.51
CA GLU A 35 -0.74 0.26 3.30
C GLU A 35 -0.10 0.75 4.61
N ILE A 36 -0.91 1.19 5.57
CA ILE A 36 -0.39 1.74 6.83
C ILE A 36 0.24 0.64 7.69
N ALA A 37 -0.44 -0.50 7.82
CA ALA A 37 0.10 -1.67 8.52
C ALA A 37 1.40 -2.15 7.88
N PHE A 38 1.42 -2.19 6.55
CA PHE A 38 2.59 -2.54 5.76
C PHE A 38 3.75 -1.57 5.98
N MET A 39 3.52 -0.26 5.96
CA MET A 39 4.56 0.73 6.22
C MET A 39 5.14 0.61 7.63
N ALA A 40 4.29 0.40 8.64
CA ALA A 40 4.73 0.22 10.01
C ALA A 40 5.62 -1.03 10.13
N ALA A 41 5.16 -2.18 9.61
CA ALA A 41 5.92 -3.43 9.58
C ALA A 41 7.22 -3.31 8.78
N TRP A 42 7.19 -2.62 7.64
CA TRP A 42 8.35 -2.37 6.78
C TRP A 42 9.42 -1.56 7.50
N ILE A 43 9.05 -0.45 8.13
CA ILE A 43 10.00 0.40 8.88
C ILE A 43 10.54 -0.35 10.10
N ALA A 44 9.71 -1.12 10.81
CA ALA A 44 10.16 -1.95 11.93
C ALA A 44 11.20 -2.99 11.46
N THR A 45 10.89 -3.72 10.39
CA THR A 45 11.80 -4.71 9.77
C THR A 45 13.13 -4.06 9.37
N LEU A 46 13.07 -2.92 8.68
CA LEU A 46 14.24 -2.14 8.29
C LEU A 46 15.11 -1.76 9.50
N LEU A 47 14.51 -1.25 10.58
CA LEU A 47 15.25 -0.83 11.77
C LEU A 47 15.94 -2.01 12.47
N VAL A 48 15.29 -3.17 12.51
CA VAL A 48 15.87 -4.41 13.06
C VAL A 48 17.01 -4.90 12.18
N MET A 49 16.84 -4.90 10.85
CA MET A 49 17.90 -5.27 9.90
C MET A 49 19.11 -4.33 9.96
N GLU A 50 18.87 -3.02 10.08
CA GLU A 50 19.93 -2.03 10.28
C GLU A 50 20.69 -2.26 11.59
N ARG A 51 19.97 -2.60 12.67
CA ARG A 51 20.61 -2.97 13.94
C ARG A 51 21.39 -4.26 13.83
N LEU A 52 20.86 -5.28 13.16
CA LEU A 52 21.57 -6.53 12.89
C LEU A 52 22.86 -6.28 12.11
N ALA A 53 22.79 -5.50 11.02
CA ALA A 53 23.95 -5.15 10.21
C ALA A 53 25.05 -4.45 11.03
N ALA A 54 24.66 -3.57 11.95
CA ALA A 54 25.60 -2.87 12.84
C ALA A 54 26.31 -3.79 13.85
N ILE A 55 25.66 -4.88 14.28
CA ILE A 55 26.22 -5.84 15.26
C ILE A 55 26.74 -7.13 14.62
N ALA A 56 26.65 -7.27 13.30
CA ALA A 56 26.93 -8.52 12.59
C ALA A 56 28.37 -9.04 12.80
N ASN A 57 29.32 -8.15 13.06
CA ASN A 57 30.71 -8.53 13.36
C ASN A 57 31.00 -8.72 14.86
N SER A 58 30.03 -8.50 15.75
CA SER A 58 30.22 -8.65 17.19
C SER A 58 30.44 -10.11 17.60
N GLN A 59 31.18 -10.34 18.70
CA GLN A 59 31.36 -11.67 19.28
C GLN A 59 30.12 -12.17 20.05
N ALA A 60 29.12 -11.30 20.24
CA ALA A 60 27.88 -11.63 20.95
C ALA A 60 26.91 -12.42 20.05
N LEU A 61 27.28 -13.67 19.71
CA LEU A 61 26.54 -14.53 18.78
C LEU A 61 25.05 -14.66 19.15
N ARG A 62 24.72 -14.79 20.44
CA ARG A 62 23.32 -14.84 20.92
C ARG A 62 22.53 -13.60 20.50
N ARG A 63 23.14 -12.41 20.58
CA ARG A 63 22.49 -11.16 20.20
C ARG A 63 22.30 -11.09 18.69
N VAL A 64 23.31 -11.46 17.91
CA VAL A 64 23.22 -11.53 16.45
C VAL A 64 22.11 -12.50 16.03
N ALA A 65 22.06 -13.70 16.62
CA ALA A 65 21.04 -14.70 16.35
C ALA A 65 19.62 -14.19 16.68
N LEU A 66 19.44 -13.52 17.84
CA LEU A 66 18.16 -12.93 18.22
C LEU A 66 17.68 -11.88 17.21
N TYR A 67 18.55 -10.96 16.80
CA TYR A 67 18.19 -9.94 15.80
C TYR A 67 17.97 -10.55 14.41
N ALA A 68 18.68 -11.61 14.03
CA ALA A 68 18.44 -12.33 12.78
C ALA A 68 17.08 -13.03 12.78
N ALA A 69 16.73 -13.72 13.88
CA ALA A 69 15.41 -14.34 14.04
C ALA A 69 14.28 -13.30 14.02
N LEU A 70 14.46 -12.17 14.73
CA LEU A 70 13.49 -11.08 14.73
C LEU A 70 13.36 -10.43 13.33
N ALA A 71 14.47 -10.24 12.62
CA ALA A 71 14.46 -9.71 11.25
C ALA A 71 13.73 -10.65 10.28
N ALA A 72 13.99 -11.96 10.38
CA ALA A 72 13.30 -12.97 9.58
C ALA A 72 11.79 -12.99 9.87
N LEU A 73 11.39 -13.01 11.14
CA LEU A 73 9.98 -12.98 11.55
C LEU A 73 9.26 -11.73 11.04
N LEU A 74 9.84 -10.55 11.25
CA LEU A 74 9.25 -9.30 10.79
C LEU A 74 9.20 -9.21 9.26
N LEU A 75 10.19 -9.77 8.56
CA LEU A 75 10.17 -9.84 7.10
C LEU A 75 9.08 -10.79 6.59
N ILE A 76 8.84 -11.92 7.24
CA ILE A 76 7.70 -12.80 6.95
C ILE A 76 6.39 -12.03 7.10
N VAL A 77 6.18 -11.41 8.26
CA VAL A 77 4.98 -10.60 8.53
C VAL A 77 4.79 -9.50 7.49
N THR A 78 5.85 -8.75 7.18
CA THR A 78 5.81 -7.69 6.16
C THR A 78 5.46 -8.25 4.79
N SER A 79 6.02 -9.41 4.43
CA SER A 79 5.77 -10.08 3.16
C SER A 79 4.35 -10.66 3.07
N PHE A 80 3.77 -11.08 4.19
CA PHE A 80 2.38 -11.55 4.27
C PHE A 80 1.38 -10.40 4.14
N ILE A 81 1.70 -9.23 4.68
CA ILE A 81 0.88 -8.03 4.46
C ILE A 81 0.94 -7.62 2.98
N ARG A 82 2.15 -7.59 2.38
CA ARG A 82 2.34 -7.47 0.93
C ARG A 82 3.62 -8.17 0.47
N HIS A 83 3.51 -8.98 -0.58
CA HIS A 83 4.62 -9.78 -1.12
C HIS A 83 5.88 -8.96 -1.45
N VAL A 84 5.72 -7.72 -1.90
CA VAL A 84 6.82 -6.80 -2.20
C VAL A 84 7.71 -6.50 -0.97
N GLY A 85 7.24 -6.81 0.25
CA GLY A 85 8.00 -6.88 1.51
C GLY A 85 9.37 -7.54 1.37
N ILE A 86 9.42 -8.60 0.57
CA ILE A 86 10.59 -9.45 0.41
C ILE A 86 11.83 -8.69 -0.11
N PHE A 87 11.66 -7.57 -0.82
CA PHE A 87 12.80 -6.80 -1.33
C PHE A 87 13.65 -6.11 -0.26
N LEU A 88 13.18 -6.05 1.00
CA LEU A 88 14.05 -5.71 2.12
C LEU A 88 15.22 -6.70 2.26
N ALA A 89 15.00 -7.99 1.96
CA ALA A 89 16.09 -8.98 1.95
C ALA A 89 17.14 -8.69 0.88
N ALA A 90 16.72 -8.21 -0.30
CA ALA A 90 17.65 -7.85 -1.37
C ALA A 90 18.53 -6.65 -0.96
N GLY A 91 17.93 -5.59 -0.42
CA GLY A 91 18.68 -4.44 0.10
C GLY A 91 19.61 -4.81 1.26
N PHE A 92 19.15 -5.68 2.16
CA PHE A 92 19.97 -6.22 3.25
C PHE A 92 21.15 -7.05 2.72
N GLY A 93 20.93 -7.92 1.74
CA GLY A 93 21.96 -8.71 1.09
C GLY A 93 23.04 -7.84 0.43
N VAL A 94 22.63 -6.82 -0.34
CA VAL A 94 23.57 -5.85 -0.92
C VAL A 94 24.37 -5.16 0.17
N ARG A 95 23.74 -4.76 1.28
CA ARG A 95 24.44 -4.16 2.43
C ARG A 95 25.47 -5.12 3.03
N MET A 96 25.12 -6.40 3.22
CA MET A 96 26.04 -7.41 3.74
C MET A 96 27.24 -7.64 2.81
N LEU A 97 27.00 -7.72 1.49
CA LEU A 97 28.05 -7.82 0.49
C LEU A 97 28.99 -6.61 0.53
N MET A 98 28.45 -5.39 0.64
CA MET A 98 29.27 -4.18 0.76
C MET A 98 30.13 -4.17 2.03
N LEU A 99 29.60 -4.67 3.16
CA LEU A 99 30.36 -4.79 4.41
C LEU A 99 31.49 -5.82 4.26
N ALA A 100 31.20 -6.98 3.65
CA ALA A 100 32.20 -8.01 3.36
C ALA A 100 33.30 -7.50 2.42
N TRP A 101 32.91 -6.81 1.35
CA TRP A 101 33.84 -6.17 0.42
C TRP A 101 34.77 -5.17 1.10
N SER A 102 34.23 -4.37 2.04
CA SER A 102 35.02 -3.44 2.85
C SER A 102 35.81 -4.09 3.99
N ARG A 103 35.82 -5.43 4.09
CA ARG A 103 36.46 -6.22 5.16
C ARG A 103 35.94 -5.92 6.57
N ALA A 104 34.77 -5.29 6.70
CA ALA A 104 34.11 -5.00 7.98
C ALA A 104 33.33 -6.21 8.53
N LEU A 105 33.08 -7.21 7.69
CA LEU A 105 32.41 -8.47 8.01
C LEU A 105 33.07 -9.59 7.19
N SER A 106 33.10 -10.83 7.67
CA SER A 106 33.57 -11.95 6.84
C SER A 106 32.53 -12.33 5.77
N TRP A 107 32.98 -12.79 4.61
CA TRP A 107 32.11 -13.26 3.53
C TRP A 107 31.14 -14.35 3.99
N THR A 108 31.64 -15.32 4.75
CA THR A 108 30.81 -16.40 5.31
C THR A 108 29.67 -15.83 6.16
N ARG A 109 29.95 -14.92 7.10
CA ARG A 109 28.90 -14.31 7.94
C ARG A 109 27.91 -13.50 7.11
N ALA A 110 28.38 -12.73 6.13
CA ALA A 110 27.53 -11.95 5.23
C ALA A 110 26.55 -12.84 4.46
N ILE A 111 27.04 -13.94 3.87
CA ILE A 111 26.23 -14.91 3.13
C ILE A 111 25.26 -15.63 4.08
N THR A 112 25.74 -16.16 5.20
CA THR A 112 24.90 -16.88 6.17
C THR A 112 23.75 -16.02 6.69
N LEU A 113 24.00 -14.76 7.08
CA LEU A 113 22.94 -13.86 7.55
C LEU A 113 21.94 -13.51 6.45
N THR A 114 22.43 -13.27 5.23
CA THR A 114 21.57 -12.98 4.08
C THR A 114 20.67 -14.15 3.74
N LEU A 115 21.23 -15.37 3.67
CA LEU A 115 20.49 -16.59 3.39
C LEU A 115 19.51 -16.94 4.52
N ALA A 116 19.93 -16.84 5.79
CA ALA A 116 19.08 -17.15 6.93
C ALA A 116 17.81 -16.28 6.96
N ILE A 117 17.92 -15.00 6.59
CA ILE A 117 16.75 -14.10 6.58
C ILE A 117 15.98 -14.25 5.26
N GLY A 118 16.69 -14.21 4.14
CA GLY A 118 16.11 -14.23 2.80
C GLY A 118 15.42 -15.54 2.48
N LEU A 119 16.05 -16.69 2.73
CA LEU A 119 15.48 -18.00 2.43
C LEU A 119 14.26 -18.28 3.31
N THR A 120 14.33 -17.97 4.61
CA THR A 120 13.20 -18.19 5.52
C THR A 120 11.99 -17.36 5.11
N ALA A 121 12.17 -16.07 4.79
CA ALA A 121 11.06 -15.23 4.32
C ALA A 121 10.55 -15.66 2.93
N SER A 122 11.44 -16.06 2.02
CA SER A 122 11.07 -16.54 0.69
C SER A 122 10.27 -17.85 0.78
N ALA A 123 10.68 -18.78 1.65
CA ALA A 123 9.94 -20.03 1.87
C ALA A 123 8.53 -19.77 2.40
N ALA A 124 8.39 -18.90 3.41
CA ALA A 124 7.08 -18.53 3.93
C ALA A 124 6.20 -17.86 2.85
N LEU A 125 6.78 -16.97 2.05
CA LEU A 125 6.08 -16.32 0.94
C LEU A 125 5.64 -17.31 -0.14
N LEU A 126 6.48 -18.29 -0.49
CA LEU A 126 6.14 -19.34 -1.45
C LEU A 126 4.99 -20.22 -0.94
N ILE A 127 4.97 -20.53 0.36
CA ILE A 127 3.86 -21.27 0.99
C ILE A 127 2.56 -20.45 0.87
N LEU A 128 2.60 -19.14 1.15
CA LEU A 128 1.44 -18.27 1.01
C LEU A 128 0.95 -18.19 -0.44
N ILE A 129 1.87 -18.04 -1.40
CA ILE A 129 1.54 -18.02 -2.83
C ILE A 129 0.90 -19.33 -3.29
N ALA A 130 1.40 -20.47 -2.80
CA ALA A 130 0.82 -21.78 -3.10
C ALA A 130 -0.60 -21.89 -2.52
N TYR A 131 -0.78 -21.48 -1.26
CA TYR A 131 -2.09 -21.44 -0.62
C TYR A 131 -3.09 -20.54 -1.37
N ASP A 132 -2.68 -19.33 -1.75
CA ASP A 132 -3.51 -18.39 -2.52
C ASP A 132 -3.91 -18.98 -3.88
N ARG A 133 -3.00 -19.70 -4.53
CA ARG A 133 -3.28 -20.37 -5.81
C ARG A 133 -4.32 -21.46 -5.65
N ASP A 134 -4.18 -22.31 -4.64
CA ASP A 134 -5.12 -23.42 -4.39
C ASP A 134 -6.51 -22.86 -4.03
N ALA A 135 -6.57 -21.81 -3.21
CA ALA A 135 -7.81 -21.12 -2.86
C ALA A 135 -8.47 -20.43 -4.07
N ALA A 136 -7.66 -19.82 -4.96
CA ALA A 136 -8.15 -19.19 -6.17
C ALA A 136 -8.73 -20.23 -7.16
N GLN A 137 -8.08 -21.38 -7.31
CA GLN A 137 -8.58 -22.49 -8.14
C GLN A 137 -9.90 -23.05 -7.62
N ALA A 138 -10.05 -23.17 -6.29
CA ALA A 138 -11.29 -23.61 -5.67
C ALA A 138 -12.48 -22.65 -5.90
N THR A 139 -12.20 -21.39 -6.24
CA THR A 139 -13.21 -20.33 -6.44
C THR A 139 -13.31 -19.86 -7.90
N GLU A 140 -12.65 -20.53 -8.84
CA GLU A 140 -12.55 -20.14 -10.26
C GLU A 140 -12.05 -18.69 -10.47
N ARG A 141 -11.22 -18.20 -9.54
CA ARG A 141 -10.67 -16.84 -9.57
C ARG A 141 -9.23 -16.84 -10.04
N ARG A 142 -8.84 -15.69 -10.60
CA ARG A 142 -7.43 -15.45 -10.93
C ARG A 142 -6.63 -15.21 -9.67
N GLY A 143 -5.55 -15.98 -9.49
CA GLY A 143 -4.60 -15.75 -8.41
C GLY A 143 -3.82 -14.45 -8.60
N TYR A 144 -3.22 -13.93 -7.52
CA TYR A 144 -2.44 -12.68 -7.56
C TYR A 144 -1.32 -12.70 -8.63
N LEU A 145 -0.66 -13.85 -8.81
CA LEU A 145 0.41 -13.98 -9.79
C LEU A 145 -0.08 -13.98 -11.24
N GLU A 146 -1.32 -14.39 -11.49
CA GLU A 146 -1.88 -14.37 -12.84
C GLU A 146 -2.12 -12.95 -13.34
N TYR A 147 -2.30 -12.00 -12.41
CA TYR A 147 -2.32 -10.59 -12.77
C TYR A 147 -0.95 -10.08 -13.25
N PHE A 148 0.20 -10.68 -12.89
CA PHE A 148 1.51 -10.21 -13.41
C PHE A 148 1.59 -10.27 -14.94
N ALA A 149 0.92 -11.23 -15.56
CA ALA A 149 0.85 -11.35 -17.02
C ALA A 149 -0.44 -10.66 -17.51
N ALA A 150 -0.35 -9.37 -17.81
CA ALA A 150 -1.38 -8.68 -18.58
C ALA A 150 -1.37 -9.29 -20.00
N GLY A 151 -2.18 -10.33 -20.22
CA GLY A 151 -2.17 -11.11 -21.46
C GLY A 151 -2.47 -10.30 -22.73
N ASP A 152 -2.94 -9.07 -22.56
CA ASP A 152 -3.26 -8.08 -23.58
C ASP A 152 -2.10 -7.12 -23.93
N LEU A 153 -0.99 -7.13 -23.17
CA LEU A 153 0.14 -6.22 -23.38
C LEU A 153 1.45 -6.97 -23.67
N SER A 154 2.25 -6.44 -24.60
CA SER A 154 3.65 -6.89 -24.75
C SER A 154 4.49 -6.47 -23.54
N ILE A 155 5.52 -7.26 -23.20
CA ILE A 155 6.42 -6.99 -22.06
C ILE A 155 7.01 -5.57 -22.13
N LEU A 156 7.40 -5.12 -23.32
CA LEU A 156 7.93 -3.77 -23.52
C LEU A 156 6.87 -2.68 -23.22
N SER A 157 5.63 -2.90 -23.65
CA SER A 157 4.51 -1.98 -23.37
C SER A 157 4.16 -1.94 -21.89
N GLN A 158 4.23 -3.09 -21.21
CA GLN A 158 4.05 -3.22 -19.77
C GLN A 158 5.13 -2.46 -19.00
N ILE A 159 6.41 -2.64 -19.35
CA ILE A 159 7.54 -1.91 -18.74
C ILE A 159 7.41 -0.41 -18.98
N HIS A 160 7.12 0.01 -20.22
CA HIS A 160 6.94 1.43 -20.56
C HIS A 160 5.77 2.05 -19.77
N THR A 161 4.65 1.34 -19.65
CA THR A 161 3.48 1.79 -18.89
C THR A 161 3.79 1.86 -17.40
N GLY A 162 4.38 0.81 -16.82
CA GLY A 162 4.76 0.78 -15.42
C GLY A 162 5.78 1.87 -15.07
N PHE A 163 6.78 2.11 -15.94
CA PHE A 163 7.73 3.21 -15.77
C PHE A 163 7.02 4.58 -15.72
N ARG A 164 6.13 4.85 -16.68
CA ARG A 164 5.32 6.08 -16.66
C ARG A 164 4.51 6.23 -15.38
N LEU A 165 3.84 5.15 -14.95
CA LEU A 165 3.02 5.17 -13.73
C LEU A 165 3.88 5.45 -12.49
N ARG A 166 5.04 4.79 -12.33
CA ARG A 166 5.93 5.03 -11.18
C ARG A 166 6.50 6.44 -11.18
N PHE A 167 6.84 6.97 -12.35
CA PHE A 167 7.29 8.34 -12.53
C PHE A 167 6.22 9.34 -12.05
N GLU A 168 4.97 9.17 -12.51
CA GLU A 168 3.85 10.01 -12.08
C GLU A 168 3.56 9.86 -10.58
N ASP A 169 3.61 8.64 -10.04
CA ASP A 169 3.36 8.38 -8.62
C ASP A 169 4.36 9.08 -7.70
N ILE A 170 5.65 9.05 -8.05
CA ILE A 170 6.69 9.79 -7.32
C ILE A 170 6.39 11.29 -7.34
N GLY A 171 6.03 11.84 -8.50
CA GLY A 171 5.64 13.24 -8.62
C GLY A 171 4.42 13.59 -7.78
N ARG A 172 3.34 12.80 -7.88
CA ARG A 172 2.08 13.01 -7.14
C ARG A 172 2.25 12.94 -5.63
N LEU A 173 3.14 12.08 -5.14
CA LEU A 173 3.41 11.93 -3.71
C LEU A 173 4.30 13.04 -3.14
N THR A 174 5.22 13.58 -3.94
CA THR A 174 6.22 14.54 -3.44
C THR A 174 5.84 15.99 -3.67
N VAL A 175 5.09 16.29 -4.74
CA VAL A 175 4.60 17.63 -5.06
C VAL A 175 3.30 17.92 -4.32
N PRO A 176 3.24 18.98 -3.48
CA PRO A 176 2.01 19.37 -2.80
C PRO A 176 0.87 19.59 -3.81
N GLY A 177 -0.32 19.03 -3.55
CA GLY A 177 -1.52 19.25 -4.38
C GLY A 177 -1.72 18.27 -5.51
N MET A 178 -0.73 17.43 -5.81
CA MET A 178 -0.76 16.55 -6.98
C MET A 178 -1.26 15.14 -6.68
N PHE A 179 -1.57 14.81 -5.42
CA PHE A 179 -1.92 13.45 -4.98
C PHE A 179 -2.99 12.76 -5.86
N LYS A 180 -4.06 13.49 -6.24
CA LYS A 180 -5.13 12.99 -7.12
C LYS A 180 -5.14 13.58 -8.53
N ALA A 181 -4.03 14.15 -8.99
CA ALA A 181 -3.91 14.71 -10.34
C ALA A 181 -3.73 13.59 -11.39
N TYR A 182 -4.75 12.76 -11.56
CA TYR A 182 -4.77 11.66 -12.52
C TYR A 182 -5.08 12.19 -13.92
N ARG A 183 -4.09 12.12 -14.81
CA ARG A 183 -4.31 12.30 -16.25
C ARG A 183 -3.42 11.30 -16.99
N PRO A 184 -4.01 10.38 -17.77
CA PRO A 184 -3.22 9.36 -18.47
C PRO A 184 -2.37 9.99 -19.57
N GLY A 185 -1.23 9.34 -19.85
CA GLY A 185 -0.34 9.67 -20.96
C GLY A 185 0.83 10.56 -20.58
N TRP A 186 1.87 10.55 -21.43
CA TRP A 186 3.10 11.33 -21.22
C TRP A 186 2.92 12.84 -21.43
N ILE A 187 1.95 13.23 -22.24
CA ILE A 187 1.63 14.63 -22.58
C ILE A 187 0.70 15.21 -21.50
N ASN A 188 1.17 15.18 -20.26
CA ASN A 188 0.52 15.79 -19.11
C ASN A 188 1.25 17.11 -18.78
N PRO A 189 0.56 18.24 -18.59
CA PRO A 189 1.21 19.50 -18.20
C PRO A 189 2.02 19.39 -16.90
N ASN A 190 1.75 18.40 -16.05
CA ASN A 190 2.50 18.14 -14.82
C ASN A 190 3.81 17.34 -15.06
N THR A 191 3.98 16.71 -16.23
CA THR A 191 5.15 15.87 -16.54
C THR A 191 6.49 16.58 -16.32
N PRO A 192 6.68 17.86 -16.74
CA PRO A 192 7.94 18.57 -16.49
C PRO A 192 8.24 18.74 -14.99
N ILE A 193 7.22 19.03 -14.18
CA ILE A 193 7.37 19.17 -12.72
C ILE A 193 7.77 17.82 -12.10
N TYR A 194 7.09 16.75 -12.50
CA TYR A 194 7.41 15.39 -12.05
C TYR A 194 8.82 14.98 -12.45
N LEU A 195 9.27 15.37 -13.66
CA LEU A 195 10.62 15.09 -14.15
C LEU A 195 11.68 15.75 -13.26
N CYS A 196 11.50 17.03 -12.95
CA CYS A 196 12.39 17.73 -12.03
C CYS A 196 12.47 17.03 -10.67
N MET A 197 11.33 16.60 -10.11
CA MET A 197 11.31 15.91 -8.83
C MET A 197 11.99 14.54 -8.88
N VAL A 198 11.72 13.73 -9.90
CA VAL A 198 12.35 12.41 -10.08
C VAL A 198 13.86 12.56 -10.23
N VAL A 199 14.35 13.52 -11.02
CA VAL A 199 15.79 13.79 -11.16
C VAL A 199 16.42 14.17 -9.82
N LEU A 200 15.80 15.08 -9.06
CA LEU A 200 16.29 15.44 -7.72
C LEU A 200 16.33 14.24 -6.78
N ILE A 201 15.31 13.39 -6.81
CA ILE A 201 15.23 12.17 -6.00
C ILE A 201 16.32 11.18 -6.42
N CYS A 202 16.55 10.95 -7.71
CA CYS A 202 17.62 10.08 -8.21
C CYS A 202 19.01 10.58 -7.80
N VAL A 203 19.26 11.89 -7.90
CA VAL A 203 20.52 12.51 -7.43
C VAL A 203 20.68 12.34 -5.92
N GLY A 204 19.62 12.57 -5.15
CA GLY A 204 19.58 12.39 -3.71
C GLY A 204 19.85 10.94 -3.29
N TRP A 205 19.18 9.99 -3.95
CA TRP A 205 19.34 8.56 -3.75
C TRP A 205 20.78 8.12 -4.03
N TRP A 206 21.35 8.53 -5.17
CA TRP A 206 22.73 8.21 -5.52
C TRP A 206 23.73 8.72 -4.48
N ARG A 207 23.56 9.96 -4.01
CA ARG A 207 24.39 10.52 -2.93
C ARG A 207 24.19 9.78 -1.61
N LEU A 208 22.96 9.41 -1.29
CA LEU A 208 22.61 8.69 -0.06
C LEU A 208 23.26 7.29 -0.03
N VAL A 209 23.13 6.53 -1.12
CA VAL A 209 23.74 5.20 -1.26
C VAL A 209 25.25 5.28 -1.13
N ARG A 210 25.90 6.24 -1.82
CA ARG A 210 27.37 6.40 -1.74
C ARG A 210 27.87 6.73 -0.33
N ARG A 211 27.13 7.55 0.43
CA ARG A 211 27.56 8.01 1.77
C ARG A 211 27.24 7.02 2.88
N ASN A 212 25.99 6.56 2.96
CA ASN A 212 25.49 5.81 4.11
C ASN A 212 25.32 4.33 3.85
N LYS A 213 25.13 3.93 2.58
CA LYS A 213 24.85 2.54 2.17
C LYS A 213 23.69 1.94 2.99
N ASP A 214 22.64 2.73 3.21
CA ASP A 214 21.48 2.38 4.03
C ASP A 214 20.61 1.32 3.33
N ILE A 215 20.10 0.35 4.09
CA ILE A 215 19.31 -0.78 3.55
C ILE A 215 18.07 -0.28 2.83
N PHE A 216 17.40 0.77 3.33
CA PHE A 216 16.19 1.29 2.71
C PHE A 216 16.47 1.84 1.32
N ALA A 217 17.56 2.60 1.19
CA ALA A 217 18.01 3.13 -0.09
C ALA A 217 18.43 2.01 -1.05
N LEU A 218 19.07 0.95 -0.55
CA LEU A 218 19.49 -0.21 -1.35
C LEU A 218 18.31 -1.10 -1.79
N THR A 219 17.21 -1.12 -1.03
CA THR A 219 15.98 -1.84 -1.40
C THR A 219 15.18 -1.14 -2.51
N ALA A 220 15.19 0.19 -2.56
CA ALA A 220 14.40 0.99 -3.50
C ALA A 220 14.46 0.55 -4.98
N PRO A 221 15.63 0.26 -5.60
CA PRO A 221 15.67 -0.16 -7.01
C PRO A 221 14.97 -1.49 -7.26
N PHE A 222 15.09 -2.47 -6.37
CA PHE A 222 14.41 -3.76 -6.51
C PHE A 222 12.90 -3.62 -6.37
N TYR A 223 12.48 -2.83 -5.39
CA TYR A 223 11.08 -2.51 -5.13
C TYR A 223 10.41 -1.81 -6.32
N LEU A 224 11.06 -0.76 -6.85
CA LEU A 224 10.54 -0.02 -8.01
C LEU A 224 10.62 -0.86 -9.28
N GLY A 225 11.65 -1.69 -9.44
CA GLY A 225 11.80 -2.60 -10.57
C GLY A 225 10.60 -3.55 -10.72
N LEU A 226 10.13 -4.15 -9.62
CA LEU A 226 8.91 -4.96 -9.64
C LEU A 226 7.72 -4.16 -10.17
N TYR A 227 7.51 -2.95 -9.65
CA TYR A 227 6.35 -2.14 -10.02
C TYR A 227 6.46 -1.45 -11.38
N ILE A 228 7.64 -1.38 -11.97
CA ILE A 228 7.81 -1.05 -13.39
C ILE A 228 7.33 -2.22 -14.25
N CYS A 229 7.55 -3.46 -13.81
CA CYS A 229 7.01 -4.65 -14.45
C CYS A 229 5.54 -4.93 -14.08
N TRP A 230 4.88 -4.08 -13.29
CA TRP A 230 3.46 -4.25 -12.89
C TRP A 230 2.60 -3.16 -13.55
N PRO A 231 1.84 -3.45 -14.62
CA PRO A 231 1.21 -2.44 -15.46
C PRO A 231 -0.05 -1.83 -14.86
N PHE A 232 -0.52 -2.33 -13.72
CA PHE A 232 -1.77 -1.86 -13.13
C PHE A 232 -1.59 -0.54 -12.41
N GLY A 233 -2.38 0.45 -12.83
CA GLY A 233 -2.52 1.73 -12.17
C GLY A 233 -3.37 1.58 -10.92
N GLN A 234 -2.73 1.31 -9.78
CA GLN A 234 -3.40 1.38 -8.48
C GLN A 234 -2.95 2.61 -7.71
N GLU A 235 -2.83 3.70 -8.46
CA GLU A 235 -2.47 5.01 -7.95
C GLU A 235 -1.11 4.99 -7.22
N THR A 236 -0.91 5.98 -6.33
CA THR A 236 0.32 6.18 -5.57
C THR A 236 0.58 5.12 -4.51
N ARG A 237 -0.37 4.20 -4.27
CA ARG A 237 -0.38 3.28 -3.12
C ARG A 237 0.86 2.38 -3.04
N TYR A 238 1.45 2.08 -4.19
CA TYR A 238 2.63 1.26 -4.29
C TYR A 238 3.91 2.04 -4.04
N VAL A 239 3.97 3.33 -4.33
CA VAL A 239 5.16 4.14 -4.02
C VAL A 239 5.08 4.74 -2.62
N PHE A 240 3.88 4.77 -2.03
CA PHE A 240 3.62 5.34 -0.71
C PHE A 240 4.55 4.82 0.40
N PRO A 241 4.90 3.52 0.48
CA PRO A 241 5.85 3.03 1.48
C PRO A 241 7.26 3.61 1.36
N LEU A 242 7.66 4.07 0.17
CA LEU A 242 8.95 4.72 -0.07
C LEU A 242 8.94 6.21 0.29
N LEU A 243 7.80 6.80 0.64
CA LEU A 243 7.66 8.24 0.88
C LEU A 243 8.69 8.83 1.85
N PRO A 244 9.02 8.20 3.01
CA PRO A 244 10.08 8.69 3.89
C PRO A 244 11.45 8.76 3.20
N LEU A 245 11.75 7.78 2.34
CA LEU A 245 12.98 7.75 1.56
C LEU A 245 12.99 8.82 0.47
N LEU A 246 11.87 9.04 -0.23
CA LEU A 246 11.77 10.07 -1.26
C LEU A 246 12.08 11.47 -0.69
N PHE A 247 11.47 11.82 0.44
CA PHE A 247 11.74 13.11 1.09
C PHE A 247 13.15 13.21 1.66
N LEU A 248 13.73 12.11 2.15
CA LEU A 248 15.14 12.09 2.53
C LEU A 248 16.07 12.30 1.32
N CYS A 249 15.76 11.71 0.17
CA CYS A 249 16.50 11.93 -1.07
C CYS A 249 16.40 13.40 -1.51
N LEU A 250 15.22 14.02 -1.44
CA LEU A 250 15.06 15.46 -1.70
C LEU A 250 15.92 16.30 -0.75
N TRP A 251 15.95 15.97 0.55
CA TRP A 251 16.82 16.66 1.50
C TRP A 251 18.30 16.56 1.12
N VAL A 252 18.76 15.38 0.71
CA VAL A 252 20.16 15.13 0.31
C VAL A 252 20.51 15.80 -1.04
N SER A 253 19.56 15.91 -1.96
CA SER A 253 19.79 16.52 -3.27
C SER A 253 20.01 18.03 -3.19
N ILE A 254 19.27 18.71 -2.31
CA ILE A 254 19.36 20.17 -2.09
C ILE A 254 20.50 20.60 -1.15
N GLU A 255 21.47 19.74 -0.87
CA GLU A 255 22.58 20.04 0.05
C GLU A 255 23.39 21.28 -0.34
N SER A 256 23.46 21.62 -1.63
CA SER A 256 24.12 22.83 -2.14
C SER A 256 23.45 24.12 -1.65
N ALA A 257 22.14 24.12 -1.39
CA ALA A 257 21.37 25.28 -0.94
C ALA A 257 21.55 25.56 0.57
N ARG A 258 22.74 25.28 1.14
CA ARG A 258 23.04 25.13 2.59
C ARG A 258 22.18 25.99 3.54
N ARG A 259 22.08 27.30 3.30
CA ARG A 259 21.35 28.25 4.15
C ARG A 259 19.82 28.13 4.11
N HIS A 260 19.26 27.64 3.00
CA HIS A 260 17.82 27.62 2.75
C HIS A 260 17.19 26.23 2.85
N ARG A 261 17.98 25.17 3.08
CA ARG A 261 17.47 23.78 3.06
C ARG A 261 16.31 23.55 4.03
N LEU A 262 16.45 24.04 5.27
CA LEU A 262 15.41 23.90 6.28
C LEU A 262 14.16 24.70 5.92
N SER A 263 14.33 25.92 5.41
CA SER A 263 13.23 26.76 4.94
C SER A 263 12.47 26.10 3.79
N ILE A 264 13.17 25.50 2.82
CA ILE A 264 12.57 24.75 1.70
C ILE A 264 11.71 23.60 2.24
N LEU A 265 12.24 22.77 3.15
CA LEU A 265 11.45 21.68 3.76
C LEU A 265 10.26 22.22 4.56
N ALA A 266 10.43 23.30 5.32
CA ALA A 266 9.36 23.90 6.10
C ALA A 266 8.23 24.42 5.19
N ILE A 267 8.58 25.10 4.09
CA ILE A 267 7.60 25.55 3.08
C ILE A 267 6.85 24.35 2.48
N LEU A 268 7.57 23.27 2.13
CA LEU A 268 6.93 22.06 1.63
C LEU A 268 5.98 21.43 2.66
N VAL A 269 6.37 21.40 3.94
CA VAL A 269 5.51 20.91 5.04
C VAL A 269 4.24 21.75 5.13
N VAL A 270 4.36 23.08 5.14
CA VAL A 270 3.21 23.99 5.20
C VAL A 270 2.31 23.80 3.98
N ALA A 271 2.88 23.68 2.77
CA ALA A 271 2.11 23.45 1.55
C ALA A 271 1.33 22.12 1.59
N HIS A 272 1.99 21.02 1.99
CA HIS A 272 1.33 19.71 2.16
C HIS A 272 0.23 19.77 3.23
N LEU A 273 0.48 20.45 4.35
CA LEU A 273 -0.49 20.63 5.43
C LEU A 273 -1.74 21.39 4.95
N VAL A 274 -1.56 22.55 4.30
CA VAL A 274 -2.68 23.37 3.78
C VAL A 274 -3.53 22.55 2.82
N ILE A 275 -2.90 21.79 1.93
CA ILE A 275 -3.58 20.97 0.93
C ILE A 275 -4.29 19.77 1.57
N ALA A 276 -3.63 19.07 2.50
CA ALA A 276 -4.24 17.95 3.22
C ALA A 276 -5.43 18.42 4.06
N PHE A 277 -5.33 19.59 4.69
CA PHE A 277 -6.43 20.20 5.43
C PHE A 277 -7.59 20.57 4.49
N GLY A 278 -7.32 21.29 3.39
CA GLY A 278 -8.33 21.66 2.40
C GLY A 278 -9.03 20.45 1.79
N TYR A 279 -8.27 19.41 1.43
CA TYR A 279 -8.82 18.14 0.94
C TYR A 279 -9.71 17.45 1.97
N SER A 280 -9.25 17.38 3.22
CA SER A 280 -10.01 16.76 4.31
C SER A 280 -11.30 17.53 4.59
N PHE A 281 -11.24 18.85 4.58
CA PHE A 281 -12.39 19.72 4.77
C PHE A 281 -13.42 19.53 3.65
N GLY A 282 -12.98 19.52 2.39
CA GLY A 282 -13.85 19.25 1.23
C GLY A 282 -14.54 17.89 1.27
N ARG A 283 -13.94 16.90 1.96
CA ARG A 283 -14.52 15.56 2.12
C ARG A 283 -15.39 15.37 3.36
N LEU A 284 -15.50 16.34 4.28
CA LEU A 284 -16.21 16.15 5.55
C LEU A 284 -17.64 15.60 5.38
N ARG A 285 -18.36 16.06 4.35
CA ARG A 285 -19.70 15.55 4.04
C ARG A 285 -19.72 14.10 3.56
N ALA A 286 -18.75 13.71 2.73
CA ALA A 286 -18.60 12.33 2.28
C ALA A 286 -18.25 11.43 3.46
N ILE A 287 -17.27 11.84 4.28
CA ILE A 287 -16.87 11.11 5.49
C ILE A 287 -18.03 10.93 6.47
N ALA A 288 -18.83 11.96 6.69
CA ALA A 288 -20.01 11.87 7.56
C ALA A 288 -21.07 10.91 7.00
N ARG A 289 -21.17 10.78 5.68
CA ARG A 289 -22.04 9.80 5.02
C ARG A 289 -21.47 8.38 5.19
N ASP A 290 -20.19 8.19 4.86
CA ASP A 290 -19.50 6.89 4.96
C ASP A 290 -19.59 6.32 6.38
N ASN A 291 -19.38 7.16 7.40
CA ASN A 291 -19.54 6.76 8.80
C ASN A 291 -20.98 6.35 9.16
N LYS A 292 -21.99 7.04 8.61
CA LYS A 292 -23.40 6.67 8.80
C LYS A 292 -23.73 5.35 8.09
N THR A 293 -23.18 5.14 6.89
CA THR A 293 -23.32 3.90 6.13
C THR A 293 -22.65 2.73 6.87
N LEU A 294 -21.44 2.92 7.41
CA LEU A 294 -20.74 1.91 8.20
C LEU A 294 -21.54 1.52 9.44
N LEU A 295 -22.01 2.51 10.22
CA LEU A 295 -22.83 2.25 11.41
C LEU A 295 -24.12 1.50 11.06
N ALA A 296 -24.75 1.84 9.93
CA ALA A 296 -25.93 1.13 9.45
C ALA A 296 -25.63 -0.33 9.09
N ILE A 297 -24.51 -0.57 8.40
CA ILE A 297 -24.04 -1.93 8.08
C ILE A 297 -23.75 -2.71 9.36
N GLU A 298 -23.08 -2.11 10.34
CA GLU A 298 -22.80 -2.74 11.65
C GLU A 298 -24.07 -3.14 12.40
N GLN A 299 -25.14 -2.34 12.30
CA GLN A 299 -26.43 -2.68 12.89
C GLN A 299 -27.15 -3.83 12.16
N LEU A 300 -26.98 -3.94 10.85
CA LEU A 300 -27.57 -5.02 10.06
C LEU A 300 -26.76 -6.33 10.17
N ALA A 301 -25.44 -6.24 10.37
CA ALA A 301 -24.50 -7.36 10.29
C ALA A 301 -24.84 -8.57 11.20
N PRO A 302 -25.35 -8.43 12.45
CA PRO A 302 -25.74 -9.58 13.26
C PRO A 302 -26.81 -10.46 12.60
N ARG A 303 -27.90 -9.86 12.11
CA ARG A 303 -28.99 -10.61 11.43
C ARG A 303 -28.49 -11.27 10.15
N LEU A 304 -27.65 -10.56 9.44
CA LEU A 304 -27.02 -11.03 8.23
C LEU A 304 -26.08 -12.23 8.48
N ARG A 305 -25.45 -12.31 9.67
CA ARG A 305 -24.65 -13.49 10.06
C ARG A 305 -25.52 -14.68 10.44
N GLU A 306 -26.67 -14.44 11.07
CA GLU A 306 -27.64 -15.48 11.47
C GLU A 306 -28.31 -16.16 10.26
N GLU A 307 -28.67 -15.40 9.24
CA GLU A 307 -29.47 -15.89 8.09
C GLU A 307 -28.66 -16.61 6.98
N GLN A 308 -27.41 -17.01 7.25
CA GLN A 308 -26.54 -17.74 6.33
C GLN A 308 -26.52 -17.18 4.88
N LEU A 309 -26.15 -15.91 4.74
CA LEU A 309 -26.17 -15.15 3.48
C LEU A 309 -25.11 -15.55 2.44
N SER A 310 -25.07 -16.80 2.01
CA SER A 310 -24.27 -17.21 0.85
C SER A 310 -24.74 -16.57 -0.47
N SER A 311 -25.83 -15.79 -0.44
CA SER A 311 -26.47 -15.20 -1.61
C SER A 311 -26.82 -13.71 -1.44
N ALA A 312 -26.07 -12.98 -0.61
CA ALA A 312 -26.21 -11.53 -0.56
C ALA A 312 -25.46 -10.85 -1.71
N VAL A 313 -26.06 -9.80 -2.23
CA VAL A 313 -25.52 -8.96 -3.30
C VAL A 313 -25.56 -7.50 -2.85
N VAL A 314 -24.50 -6.74 -3.09
CA VAL A 314 -24.49 -5.30 -2.82
C VAL A 314 -24.74 -4.56 -4.13
N THR A 315 -25.62 -3.56 -4.10
CA THR A 315 -25.84 -2.59 -5.18
C THR A 315 -25.14 -1.26 -4.87
N PRO A 316 -23.80 -1.23 -4.76
CA PRO A 316 -23.17 -0.01 -4.30
C PRO A 316 -23.25 1.09 -5.35
N ARG A 317 -23.46 2.30 -4.85
CA ARG A 317 -23.02 3.50 -5.53
C ARG A 317 -21.48 3.60 -5.55
N ASP A 318 -20.81 3.04 -4.54
CA ASP A 318 -19.37 3.11 -4.34
C ASP A 318 -18.78 1.78 -3.82
N TYR A 319 -17.63 1.37 -4.36
CA TYR A 319 -16.90 0.13 -4.03
C TYR A 319 -16.63 -0.02 -2.52
N ASP A 320 -16.51 1.11 -1.82
CA ASP A 320 -16.28 1.17 -0.38
C ASP A 320 -17.41 0.52 0.44
N MET A 321 -18.68 0.66 0.02
CA MET A 321 -19.81 0.06 0.74
C MET A 321 -19.78 -1.46 0.69
N TRP A 322 -19.38 -2.02 -0.46
CA TRP A 322 -19.20 -3.46 -0.63
C TRP A 322 -18.08 -4.00 0.29
N LEU A 323 -16.94 -3.29 0.35
CA LEU A 323 -15.86 -3.65 1.27
C LEU A 323 -16.26 -3.55 2.74
N MET A 324 -16.95 -2.48 3.14
CA MET A 324 -17.47 -2.32 4.51
C MET A 324 -18.37 -3.51 4.87
N PHE A 325 -19.20 -3.95 3.93
CA PHE A 325 -20.11 -5.06 4.13
C PHE A 325 -19.38 -6.38 4.33
N GLN A 326 -18.48 -6.73 3.42
CA GLN A 326 -17.68 -7.95 3.50
C GLN A 326 -16.84 -8.00 4.78
N PHE A 327 -16.27 -6.87 5.19
CA PHE A 327 -15.50 -6.77 6.43
C PHE A 327 -16.37 -6.97 7.67
N THR A 328 -17.55 -6.35 7.71
CA THR A 328 -18.40 -6.37 8.92
C THR A 328 -19.12 -7.70 9.10
N THR A 329 -19.46 -8.37 7.99
CA THR A 329 -20.11 -9.68 8.02
C THR A 329 -19.11 -10.84 8.12
N ASP A 330 -17.83 -10.58 7.89
CA ASP A 330 -16.77 -11.60 7.73
C ASP A 330 -17.15 -12.66 6.68
N ARG A 331 -17.81 -12.21 5.62
CA ARG A 331 -18.31 -13.06 4.54
C ARG A 331 -18.11 -12.40 3.20
N GLU A 332 -17.78 -13.24 2.23
CA GLU A 332 -17.75 -12.83 0.85
C GLU A 332 -19.16 -12.50 0.35
N VAL A 333 -19.27 -11.37 -0.34
CA VAL A 333 -20.53 -10.86 -0.86
C VAL A 333 -20.29 -10.49 -2.31
N GLU A 334 -21.21 -10.84 -3.20
CA GLU A 334 -21.03 -10.55 -4.62
C GLU A 334 -21.30 -9.07 -4.90
N LEU A 335 -20.40 -8.44 -5.66
CA LEU A 335 -20.57 -7.07 -6.15
C LEU A 335 -21.45 -7.09 -7.39
N TYR A 336 -22.62 -6.48 -7.31
CA TYR A 336 -23.52 -6.33 -8.45
C TYR A 336 -23.42 -4.92 -9.02
N ARG A 337 -23.20 -4.83 -10.34
CA ARG A 337 -23.13 -3.54 -11.01
C ARG A 337 -24.54 -3.05 -11.31
N ARG A 338 -24.72 -1.75 -11.14
CA ARG A 338 -25.95 -1.07 -11.48
C ARG A 338 -26.33 -1.41 -12.94
N PHE A 339 -27.57 -1.82 -13.16
CA PHE A 339 -28.16 -2.20 -14.45
C PHE A 339 -27.84 -3.61 -14.99
N GLU A 340 -27.11 -4.45 -14.25
CA GLU A 340 -27.05 -5.88 -14.55
C GLU A 340 -28.32 -6.57 -14.00
N ASP A 341 -28.59 -7.85 -14.30
CA ASP A 341 -29.68 -8.57 -13.62
C ASP A 341 -29.18 -9.11 -12.27
N VAL A 342 -29.99 -8.94 -11.22
CA VAL A 342 -29.61 -9.47 -9.90
C VAL A 342 -29.53 -10.98 -10.02
N PRO A 343 -28.39 -11.63 -9.66
CA PRO A 343 -28.23 -13.07 -9.82
C PRO A 343 -29.43 -13.81 -9.25
N GLY A 344 -30.00 -14.76 -10.02
CA GLY A 344 -31.21 -15.48 -9.60
C GLY A 344 -31.07 -16.17 -8.23
N LYS A 345 -29.84 -16.61 -7.91
CA LYS A 345 -29.48 -17.19 -6.61
C LYS A 345 -29.54 -16.20 -5.44
N ALA A 346 -29.46 -14.89 -5.70
CA ALA A 346 -29.39 -13.87 -4.67
C ALA A 346 -30.73 -13.74 -3.94
N ARG A 347 -30.73 -14.06 -2.64
CA ARG A 347 -31.90 -13.87 -1.77
C ARG A 347 -31.95 -12.47 -1.19
N TRP A 348 -30.80 -11.85 -1.00
CA TRP A 348 -30.67 -10.58 -0.29
C TRP A 348 -29.94 -9.56 -1.14
N VAL A 349 -30.46 -8.34 -1.17
CA VAL A 349 -29.80 -7.20 -1.83
C VAL A 349 -29.65 -6.07 -0.81
N LEU A 350 -28.41 -5.65 -0.57
CA LEU A 350 -28.16 -4.41 0.16
C LEU A 350 -28.04 -3.24 -0.80
N SER A 351 -28.78 -2.19 -0.50
CA SER A 351 -28.85 -0.99 -1.33
C SER A 351 -28.85 0.28 -0.49
N GLU A 352 -28.38 1.38 -1.07
CA GLU A 352 -28.68 2.69 -0.48
C GLU A 352 -30.17 3.02 -0.71
N THR A 353 -30.82 3.67 0.26
CA THR A 353 -32.27 3.97 0.28
C THR A 353 -32.83 4.67 -0.96
N LEU A 354 -31.96 5.19 -1.84
CA LEU A 354 -32.29 6.02 -3.00
C LEU A 354 -32.22 5.27 -4.35
N LEU A 355 -31.99 3.96 -4.35
CA LEU A 355 -31.91 3.17 -5.58
C LEU A 355 -33.25 2.50 -5.94
N VAL A 356 -33.44 2.25 -7.24
CA VAL A 356 -34.60 1.53 -7.77
C VAL A 356 -34.59 0.11 -7.20
N ILE A 357 -35.64 -0.24 -6.45
CA ILE A 357 -35.83 -1.58 -5.90
C ILE A 357 -36.13 -2.53 -7.07
N PRO A 358 -35.36 -3.63 -7.27
CA PRO A 358 -35.68 -4.62 -8.29
C PRO A 358 -37.08 -5.19 -8.06
N ALA A 359 -37.83 -5.47 -9.13
CA ALA A 359 -39.25 -5.83 -9.05
C ALA A 359 -39.53 -7.04 -8.13
N ASP A 360 -38.61 -8.00 -8.08
CA ASP A 360 -38.74 -9.24 -7.31
C ASP A 360 -38.31 -9.08 -5.84
N PHE A 361 -37.95 -7.88 -5.40
CA PHE A 361 -37.40 -7.63 -4.08
C PHE A 361 -38.29 -6.69 -3.25
N VAL A 362 -38.36 -6.94 -1.95
CA VAL A 362 -39.11 -6.12 -0.99
C VAL A 362 -38.20 -5.65 0.15
N PRO A 363 -38.35 -4.40 0.62
CA PRO A 363 -37.65 -3.94 1.82
C PRO A 363 -38.00 -4.78 3.04
N ARG A 364 -36.99 -5.33 3.70
CA ARG A 364 -37.15 -6.02 4.99
C ARG A 364 -36.68 -5.19 6.16
N LEU A 365 -35.49 -4.60 6.03
CA LEU A 365 -34.88 -3.79 7.09
C LEU A 365 -34.28 -2.54 6.51
N THR A 366 -34.37 -1.45 7.28
CA THR A 366 -33.72 -0.19 6.96
C THR A 366 -32.93 0.26 8.18
N SER A 367 -31.65 0.55 7.98
CA SER A 367 -30.83 1.23 8.97
C SER A 367 -30.13 2.41 8.30
N GLY A 368 -30.41 3.62 8.77
CA GLY A 368 -29.84 4.84 8.20
C GLY A 368 -30.00 4.92 6.67
N PRO A 369 -28.91 5.10 5.90
CA PRO A 369 -28.96 5.17 4.45
C PRO A 369 -28.98 3.81 3.74
N VAL A 370 -29.04 2.70 4.47
CA VAL A 370 -28.94 1.33 3.92
C VAL A 370 -30.25 0.58 4.11
N ILE A 371 -30.75 -0.02 3.03
CA ILE A 371 -31.89 -0.94 3.02
C ILE A 371 -31.39 -2.35 2.70
N LEU A 372 -31.83 -3.31 3.51
CA LEU A 372 -31.79 -4.73 3.18
C LEU A 372 -33.10 -5.11 2.48
N LEU A 373 -32.97 -5.55 1.23
CA LEU A 373 -34.05 -6.08 0.42
C LEU A 373 -33.99 -7.61 0.43
N GLU A 374 -35.15 -8.26 0.50
CA GLU A 374 -35.28 -9.72 0.34
C GLU A 374 -36.07 -10.02 -0.93
N ARG A 375 -35.66 -11.06 -1.66
CA ARG A 375 -36.42 -11.58 -2.79
C ARG A 375 -37.78 -12.10 -2.30
N ARG A 376 -38.87 -11.80 -3.01
CA ARG A 376 -40.20 -12.39 -2.74
C ARG A 376 -40.13 -13.89 -2.96
N ASP A 377 -40.67 -14.66 -2.02
CA ASP A 377 -40.86 -16.09 -2.23
C ASP A 377 -41.96 -16.28 -3.29
N GLU A 378 -41.68 -17.06 -4.35
CA GLU A 378 -42.63 -17.34 -5.44
C GLU A 378 -43.98 -17.91 -4.95
N LYS A 379 -44.02 -18.41 -3.72
CA LYS A 379 -45.23 -18.94 -3.08
C LYS A 379 -46.21 -17.87 -2.58
N GLU A 380 -45.77 -16.63 -2.38
CA GLU A 380 -46.65 -15.54 -1.92
C GLU A 380 -47.39 -14.83 -3.07
N THR A 381 -47.05 -15.13 -4.33
CA THR A 381 -47.69 -14.56 -5.53
C THR A 381 -48.60 -15.58 -6.24
N GLY A 382 -49.42 -16.31 -5.47
CA GLY A 382 -50.53 -17.07 -6.04
C GLY A 382 -51.56 -16.13 -6.69
N PRO A 383 -52.19 -16.53 -7.81
CA PRO A 383 -53.05 -15.68 -8.65
C PRO A 383 -54.28 -15.11 -7.93
#